data_AF-A0A357CF55-F1
#
_entry.id   AF-A0A357CF55-F1
#
_cell.length_a   1.000
_cell.length_b   1.000
_cell.length_c   1.000
_cell.angle_alpha   90.00
_cell.angle_beta   90.00
_cell.angle_gamma   90.00
#
_symmetry.space_group_name_H-M   'P 1'
#
loop_
_entity.id
_entity.type
_entity.pdbx_description
1 polymer ?
#
loop_
_entity_poly.entity_id
_entity_poly.type
_entity_poly.pdbx_seq_one_letter_code
_entity_poly.pdbx_strand_id
1 'polypeptide(L)' 'MHITQGGATIDYPSLSCGGSLTLLSNSGTSAQFHEHITYGNCVDGGAISVDLVNGKLAWTWTGSNVSVIAVLDRTGG' A
#
# COMPACT_ATOMS: atom_id res chain seq x y z
N MET A 1 -2.21 1.77 5.99
CA MET A 1 -1.96 0.40 5.47
C MET A 1 -1.60 -0.49 6.64
N HIS A 2 -2.29 -1.63 6.77
CA HIS A 2 -1.99 -2.64 7.77
C HIS A 2 -1.79 -3.97 7.03
N ILE A 3 -0.60 -4.56 7.17
CA ILE A 3 -0.29 -5.88 6.60
C ILE A 3 -0.30 -6.91 7.74
N THR A 4 -1.09 -7.96 7.60
CA THR A 4 -1.13 -9.09 8.53
C THR A 4 -0.86 -10.40 7.78
N GLN A 5 -0.65 -11.49 8.51
CA GLN A 5 -0.44 -12.82 7.93
C GLN A 5 -1.65 -13.31 7.11
N GLY A 6 -2.87 -12.82 7.39
CA GLY A 6 -4.11 -13.23 6.72
C GLY A 6 -4.57 -12.30 5.59
N GLY A 7 -3.87 -11.20 5.34
CA GLY A 7 -4.24 -10.21 4.33
C GLY A 7 -3.76 -8.80 4.69
N ALA A 8 -4.00 -7.86 3.78
CA ALA A 8 -3.64 -6.47 3.99
C ALA A 8 -4.85 -5.56 3.73
N THR A 9 -4.92 -4.47 4.48
CA THR A 9 -5.94 -3.41 4.30
C THR A 9 -5.27 -2.06 4.14
N ILE A 10 -5.99 -1.15 3.50
CA ILE A 10 -5.58 0.23 3.34
C ILE A 10 -6.75 1.14 3.67
N ASP A 11 -6.44 2.18 4.42
CA ASP A 11 -7.40 3.19 4.86
C ASP A 11 -6.84 4.55 4.48
N TYR A 12 -7.72 5.40 3.95
CA TYR A 12 -7.45 6.80 3.63
C TYR A 12 -8.39 7.66 4.48
N PRO A 13 -8.07 7.88 5.78
CA PRO A 13 -9.02 8.51 6.70
C PRO A 13 -9.45 9.92 6.28
N SER A 14 -8.54 10.70 5.69
CA SER A 14 -8.82 12.05 5.19
C SER A 14 -9.85 12.06 4.05
N LEU A 15 -10.02 10.94 3.34
CA LEU A 15 -10.95 10.76 2.23
C LEU A 15 -12.18 9.93 2.62
N SER A 16 -12.23 9.43 3.87
CA SER A 16 -13.31 8.55 4.36
C SER A 16 -13.55 7.32 3.45
N CYS A 17 -12.46 6.72 2.96
CA CYS A 17 -12.50 5.54 2.11
C CYS A 17 -11.39 4.56 2.45
N GLY A 18 -11.53 3.32 1.98
CA GLY A 18 -10.55 2.28 2.21
C GLY A 18 -10.93 0.96 1.55
N GLY A 19 -10.05 -0.02 1.67
CA GLY A 19 -10.11 -1.23 0.90
C GLY A 19 -9.25 -2.36 1.43
N SER A 20 -9.36 -3.50 0.76
CA SER A 20 -8.48 -4.64 0.93
C SER A 20 -7.35 -4.60 -0.10
N LEU A 21 -6.25 -5.25 0.24
CA LEU A 21 -5.08 -5.41 -0.62
C LEU A 21 -4.84 -6.90 -0.86
N THR A 22 -4.81 -7.28 -2.13
CA THR A 22 -4.44 -8.63 -2.57
C THR A 22 -2.94 -8.66 -2.81
N LEU A 23 -2.22 -9.50 -2.08
CA LEU A 23 -0.78 -9.69 -2.30
C LEU A 23 -0.56 -10.37 -3.66
N LEU A 24 0.23 -9.74 -4.53
CA LEU A 24 0.60 -10.27 -5.84
C LEU A 24 1.97 -10.98 -5.79
N SER A 25 2.94 -10.36 -5.14
CA SER A 25 4.29 -10.91 -4.98
C SER A 25 4.92 -10.41 -3.69
N ASN A 26 5.73 -11.24 -3.07
CA ASN A 26 6.51 -10.88 -1.90
C ASN A 26 7.91 -11.48 -2.00
N SER A 27 8.90 -10.67 -1.71
CA SER A 27 10.30 -11.02 -1.52
C SER A 27 10.77 -10.35 -0.22
N GLY A 28 11.86 -10.83 0.38
CA GLY A 28 12.34 -10.29 1.66
C GLY A 28 12.59 -8.77 1.66
N THR A 29 12.74 -8.14 0.50
CA THR A 29 12.99 -6.69 0.33
C THR A 29 11.95 -5.96 -0.52
N SER A 30 10.94 -6.64 -1.06
CA SER A 30 9.94 -6.01 -1.92
C SER A 30 8.60 -6.76 -1.88
N ALA A 31 7.49 -6.03 -1.83
CA ALA A 31 6.14 -6.60 -1.91
C ALA A 31 5.25 -5.77 -2.83
N GLN A 32 4.39 -6.45 -3.59
CA GLN A 32 3.42 -5.84 -4.50
C GLN A 32 2.01 -6.26 -4.16
N PHE A 33 1.08 -5.31 -4.22
CA PHE A 33 -0.32 -5.53 -3.90
C PHE A 33 -1.22 -4.90 -4.96
N HIS A 34 -2.37 -5.54 -5.21
CA HIS A 34 -3.48 -4.94 -5.93
C HIS A 34 -4.55 -4.48 -4.93
N GLU A 35 -4.94 -3.23 -5.02
CA GLU A 35 -5.96 -2.62 -4.18
C GLU A 35 -7.36 -2.91 -4.69
N HIS A 36 -8.27 -3.15 -3.76
CA HIS A 36 -9.70 -3.15 -4.01
C HIS A 36 -10.43 -2.32 -2.93
N ILE A 37 -10.97 -1.17 -3.32
CA ILE A 37 -11.76 -0.28 -2.48
C ILE A 37 -13.08 -0.96 -2.13
N THR A 38 -13.31 -1.17 -0.84
CA THR A 38 -14.51 -1.84 -0.32
C THR A 38 -15.51 -0.87 0.29
N TYR A 39 -15.09 0.38 0.56
CA TYR A 39 -15.98 1.44 1.04
C TYR A 39 -15.48 2.85 0.68
N GLY A 40 -16.41 3.81 0.62
CA GLY A 40 -16.14 5.21 0.24
C GLY A 40 -16.15 5.43 -1.28
N ASN A 41 -15.77 6.63 -1.73
CA ASN A 41 -15.76 7.01 -3.14
C ASN A 41 -14.35 7.46 -3.57
N CYS A 42 -13.43 6.49 -3.62
CA CYS A 42 -12.05 6.68 -4.02
C CYS A 42 -11.76 5.93 -5.33
N VAL A 43 -10.63 6.26 -5.93
CA VAL A 43 -10.12 5.51 -7.09
C VAL A 43 -9.86 4.07 -6.65
N ASP A 44 -10.41 3.12 -7.40
CA ASP A 44 -10.22 1.68 -7.19
C ASP A 44 -9.23 1.08 -8.21
N GLY A 45 -8.72 -0.11 -7.92
CA GLY A 45 -7.80 -0.86 -8.80
C GLY A 45 -6.37 -0.31 -8.78
N GLY A 46 -5.98 0.36 -7.71
CA GLY A 46 -4.60 0.83 -7.53
C GLY A 46 -3.61 -0.32 -7.40
N ALA A 47 -2.38 -0.10 -7.83
CA ALA A 47 -1.26 -0.98 -7.57
C ALA A 47 -0.35 -0.35 -6.51
N ILE A 48 0.10 -1.16 -5.55
CA ILE A 48 1.01 -0.74 -4.49
C ILE A 48 2.29 -1.54 -4.58
N SER A 49 3.43 -0.85 -4.53
CA SER A 49 4.76 -1.45 -4.39
C SER A 49 5.42 -0.93 -3.12
N VAL A 50 6.03 -1.85 -2.36
CA VAL A 50 6.78 -1.55 -1.15
C VAL A 50 8.18 -2.12 -1.31
N ASP A 51 9.21 -1.28 -1.24
CA ASP A 51 10.60 -1.66 -1.44
C ASP A 51 11.46 -1.22 -0.26
N LEU A 52 12.32 -2.10 0.23
CA LEU A 52 13.32 -1.77 1.24
C LEU A 52 14.57 -1.19 0.56
N VAL A 53 14.72 0.13 0.65
CA VAL A 53 15.83 0.87 0.05
C VAL A 53 16.65 1.54 1.15
N ASN A 54 17.92 1.15 1.29
CA ASN A 54 18.84 1.69 2.30
C ASN A 54 18.28 1.66 3.74
N GLY A 55 17.56 0.59 4.09
CA GLY A 55 16.95 0.42 5.41
C GLY A 55 15.64 1.19 5.62
N LYS A 56 15.14 1.90 4.60
CA LYS A 56 13.86 2.61 4.61
C LYS A 56 12.85 1.90 3.73
N LEU A 57 11.56 2.01 4.07
CA LEU A 57 10.50 1.47 3.24
C LEU A 57 10.03 2.56 2.26
N ALA A 58 10.40 2.43 1.00
CA ALA A 58 9.80 3.18 -0.09
C ALA A 58 8.46 2.54 -0.43
N TRP A 59 7.39 3.33 -0.40
CA TRP A 59 6.04 2.91 -0.71
C TRP A 59 5.56 3.73 -1.91
N THR A 60 5.02 3.05 -2.92
CA THR A 60 4.45 3.69 -4.11
C THR A 60 3.05 3.16 -4.34
N TRP A 61 2.10 4.05 -4.58
CA TRP A 61 0.78 3.73 -5.11
C TRP A 61 0.62 4.33 -6.50
N THR A 62 0.03 3.57 -7.42
CA THR A 62 -0.30 4.02 -8.77
C THR A 62 -1.72 3.64 -9.13
N GLY A 63 -2.49 4.59 -9.64
CA GLY A 63 -3.87 4.36 -10.09
C GLY A 63 -4.41 5.58 -10.83
N SER A 64 -5.29 5.37 -11.81
CA SER A 64 -5.91 6.44 -12.61
C SER A 64 -4.94 7.53 -13.11
N ASN A 65 -3.78 7.13 -13.61
CA ASN A 65 -2.70 8.01 -14.09
C ASN A 65 -2.03 8.90 -13.01
N VAL A 66 -2.27 8.61 -11.74
CA VAL A 66 -1.62 9.28 -10.60
C VAL A 66 -0.64 8.31 -9.95
N SER A 67 0.50 8.86 -9.49
CA SER A 67 1.46 8.14 -8.65
C SER A 67 1.72 8.91 -7.37
N VAL A 68 1.68 8.22 -6.24
CA VAL A 68 2.01 8.74 -4.92
C VAL A 68 3.19 7.95 -4.39
N ILE A 69 4.24 8.66 -3.96
CA ILE A 69 5.46 8.05 -3.43
C ILE A 69 5.67 8.58 -2.01
N ALA A 70 5.95 7.67 -1.08
CA ALA A 70 6.29 7.98 0.31
C ALA A 70 7.48 7.14 0.76
N VAL A 71 8.30 7.69 1.66
CA VAL A 71 9.38 6.94 2.32
C VAL A 71 9.08 6.92 3.81
N LEU A 72 8.97 5.71 4.36
CA LEU A 72 8.77 5.47 5.78
C LEU A 72 10.10 5.14 6.43
N ASP A 73 10.50 5.98 7.38
CA ASP A 73 11.58 5.68 8.29
C ASP A 73 11.07 4.79 9.42
N ARG A 74 11.75 3.67 9.65
CA ARG A 74 11.47 2.82 10.81
C ARG A 74 12.08 3.50 12.04
N THR A 75 11.28 4.27 12.77
CA THR A 75 11.66 4.69 14.12
C THR A 75 11.62 3.45 15.02
N GLY A 76 12.78 3.04 15.53
CA GLY A 76 12.99 1.75 16.20
C GLY A 76 12.00 1.45 17.33
N GLY A 77 11.76 0.16 17.56
CA GLY A 77 11.16 -0.39 18.78
C GLY A 77 12.24 -0.97 19.67
#